data_AF-A0A7W5VDG9-F1
#
_entry.id   AF-A0A7W5VDG9-F1
#
_cell.length_a   1.000
_cell.length_b   1.000
_cell.length_c   1.000
_cell.angle_alpha   90.00
_cell.angle_beta   90.00
_cell.angle_gamma   90.00
#
_symmetry.space_group_name_H-M   'P 1'
#
loop_
_entity.id
_entity.type
_entity.pdbx_description
1 polymer ?
#
loop_
_entity_poly.entity_id
_entity_poly.type
_entity_poly.pdbx_seq_one_letter_code
_entity_poly.pdbx_strand_id
1 'polypeptide(L)'
;MIRTFVGAVAAVLALLAGLWLMIAPFALGTQPESADWSTSTITEFSTGLGVAVIGLAGAAAFAAAIYENLVTRGLVTVRRRAPEPEPAPAPGPTGASSAELATMLAPLVEALREDLTTTNGHRR
;
A
#
# COMPACT_ATOMS: atom_id res chain seq x y z
N MET A 1 -22.90 12.82 -19.20
CA MET A 1 -22.41 14.09 -18.62
C MET A 1 -23.30 14.54 -17.48
N ILE A 2 -24.52 15.04 -17.74
CA ILE A 2 -25.40 15.60 -16.68
C ILE A 2 -25.71 14.62 -15.53
N ARG A 3 -26.05 13.37 -15.84
CA ARG A 3 -26.33 12.32 -14.84
C ARG A 3 -25.13 12.02 -13.93
N THR A 4 -23.93 11.99 -14.51
CA THR A 4 -22.67 11.72 -13.80
C THR A 4 -22.27 12.90 -12.93
N PHE A 5 -22.50 14.12 -13.41
CA PHE A 5 -22.26 15.35 -12.68
C PHE A 5 -23.20 15.50 -11.48
N VAL A 6 -24.49 15.22 -11.64
CA VAL A 6 -25.46 15.22 -10.52
C VAL A 6 -25.07 14.21 -9.46
N GLY A 7 -24.64 13.01 -9.86
CA GLY A 7 -24.13 12.00 -8.92
C GLY A 7 -22.89 12.48 -8.15
N ALA A 8 -21.96 13.18 -8.81
CA ALA A 8 -20.78 13.75 -8.18
C ALA A 8 -21.13 14.83 -7.15
N VAL A 9 -22.02 15.76 -7.52
CA VAL A 9 -22.50 16.81 -6.62
C VAL A 9 -23.19 16.19 -5.41
N ALA A 10 -24.08 15.21 -5.63
CA ALA A 10 -24.74 14.51 -4.54
C ALA A 10 -23.75 13.78 -3.61
N ALA A 11 -22.72 13.14 -4.17
CA ALA A 11 -21.69 12.44 -3.39
C ALA A 11 -20.85 13.41 -2.54
N VAL A 12 -20.46 14.56 -3.11
CA VAL A 12 -19.72 15.62 -2.38
C VAL A 12 -20.59 16.21 -1.27
N LEU A 13 -21.86 16.52 -1.56
CA LEU A 13 -22.78 17.02 -0.54
C LEU A 13 -23.01 16.01 0.57
N ALA A 14 -23.15 14.72 0.24
CA ALA A 14 -23.25 13.65 1.23
C ALA A 14 -21.98 13.57 2.09
N LEU A 15 -20.80 13.63 1.49
CA LEU A 15 -19.53 13.64 2.22
C LEU A 15 -19.46 14.81 3.22
N LEU A 16 -19.78 16.02 2.77
CA LEU A 16 -19.78 17.21 3.62
C LEU A 16 -20.83 17.12 4.74
N ALA A 17 -22.03 16.63 4.43
CA ALA A 17 -23.08 16.43 5.43
C ALA A 17 -22.68 15.37 6.47
N GLY A 18 -22.05 14.28 6.05
CA GLY A 18 -21.54 13.24 6.95
C GLY A 18 -20.43 13.75 7.87
N LEU A 19 -19.45 14.47 7.30
CA LEU A 19 -18.39 15.13 8.08
C LEU A 19 -18.95 16.15 9.07
N TRP A 20 -19.95 16.93 8.66
CA TRP A 20 -20.63 17.87 9.54
C TRP A 20 -21.30 17.14 10.72
N LEU A 21 -22.04 16.06 10.47
CA LEU A 21 -22.66 15.26 11.53
C LEU A 21 -21.64 14.72 12.54
N MET A 22 -20.44 14.36 12.10
CA MET A 22 -19.38 13.89 13.00
C MET A 22 -18.84 15.00 13.91
N ILE A 23 -18.77 16.24 13.43
CA ILE A 23 -18.18 17.37 14.16
C ILE A 23 -19.23 18.16 14.95
N ALA A 24 -20.50 18.14 14.51
CA ALA A 24 -21.61 18.90 15.09
C ALA A 24 -21.73 18.78 16.62
N PRO A 25 -21.70 17.58 17.25
CA PRO A 25 -21.87 17.50 18.70
C PRO A 25 -20.76 18.20 19.51
N PHE A 26 -19.57 18.31 18.94
CA PHE A 26 -18.44 19.03 19.53
C PHE A 26 -18.49 20.53 19.23
N ALA A 27 -18.79 20.90 17.98
CA ALA A 27 -18.85 22.29 17.56
C ALA A 27 -20.00 23.08 18.20
N LEU A 28 -21.12 22.40 18.50
CA LEU A 28 -22.29 23.00 19.13
C LEU A 28 -22.29 22.88 20.66
N GLY A 29 -21.29 22.21 21.24
CA GLY A 29 -21.17 22.02 22.69
C GLY A 29 -22.27 21.16 23.31
N THR A 30 -22.96 20.33 22.50
CA THR A 30 -23.98 19.40 23.01
C THR A 30 -23.34 18.21 23.71
N GLN A 31 -22.08 17.88 23.38
CA GLN A 31 -21.25 16.91 24.09
C GLN A 31 -20.24 17.64 25.01
N PRO A 32 -20.25 17.39 26.33
CA PRO A 32 -19.23 17.90 27.24
C PRO A 32 -17.85 17.26 26.98
N GLU A 33 -16.78 18.05 27.00
CA GLU A 33 -15.41 17.57 26.74
C GLU A 33 -14.89 16.59 27.82
N SER A 34 -15.42 16.68 29.04
CA SER A 34 -14.98 15.92 30.21
C SER A 34 -15.89 14.73 30.55
N ALA A 35 -16.86 14.40 29.70
CA ALA A 35 -17.82 13.33 29.93
C ALA A 35 -17.74 12.25 28.84
N ASP A 36 -18.13 11.03 29.21
CA ASP A 36 -18.28 9.93 28.24
C ASP A 36 -19.26 10.32 27.12
N TRP A 37 -19.06 9.74 25.94
CA TRP A 37 -19.93 10.02 24.80
C TRP A 37 -21.36 9.61 25.10
N SER A 38 -22.27 10.59 24.98
CA SER A 38 -23.70 10.29 25.09
C SER A 38 -24.13 9.35 23.96
N THR A 39 -25.21 8.60 24.18
CA THR A 39 -25.80 7.76 23.14
C THR A 39 -26.20 8.59 21.90
N SER A 40 -26.57 9.86 22.07
CA SER A 40 -26.85 10.79 20.96
C SER A 40 -25.60 11.04 20.13
N THR A 41 -24.49 11.39 20.80
CA THR A 41 -23.20 11.65 20.17
C THR A 41 -22.68 10.44 19.39
N ILE A 42 -22.77 9.24 19.98
CA ILE A 42 -22.38 8.00 19.30
C ILE A 42 -23.21 7.79 18.03
N THR A 43 -24.52 8.01 18.11
CA THR A 43 -25.45 7.78 16.99
C THR A 43 -25.24 8.79 15.87
N GLU A 44 -25.11 10.07 16.22
CA GLU A 44 -24.83 11.17 15.29
C GLU A 44 -23.49 10.97 14.58
N PHE A 45 -22.44 10.66 15.34
CA PHE A 45 -21.11 10.39 14.81
C PHE A 45 -21.10 9.17 13.89
N SER A 46 -21.70 8.05 14.32
CA SER A 46 -21.71 6.81 13.54
C SER A 46 -22.53 6.96 12.25
N THR A 47 -23.63 7.69 12.32
CA THR A 47 -24.47 8.01 11.14
C THR A 47 -23.72 8.95 10.20
N GLY A 48 -23.08 9.99 10.74
CA GLY A 48 -22.22 10.89 9.98
C GLY A 48 -21.09 10.17 9.27
N LEU A 49 -20.44 9.23 9.95
CA LEU A 49 -19.40 8.36 9.39
C LEU A 49 -19.95 7.52 8.24
N GLY A 50 -21.10 6.87 8.42
CA GLY A 50 -21.74 6.07 7.36
C GLY A 50 -22.05 6.90 6.11
N VAL A 51 -22.64 8.07 6.29
CA VAL A 51 -22.95 9.01 5.20
C VAL A 51 -21.67 9.51 4.52
N ALA A 52 -20.63 9.82 5.29
CA ALA A 52 -19.34 10.26 4.78
C ALA A 52 -18.66 9.18 3.93
N VAL A 53 -18.69 7.92 4.36
CA VAL A 53 -18.12 6.78 3.61
C VAL A 53 -18.85 6.59 2.28
N ILE A 54 -20.18 6.66 2.26
CA ILE A 54 -20.97 6.55 1.02
C ILE A 54 -20.66 7.72 0.08
N GLY A 55 -20.61 8.95 0.60
CA GLY A 55 -20.22 10.14 -0.16
C GLY A 55 -18.82 10.02 -0.75
N LEU A 56 -17.86 9.52 0.04
CA LEU A 56 -16.47 9.31 -0.40
C LEU A 56 -16.39 8.27 -1.51
N ALA A 57 -17.10 7.14 -1.37
CA ALA A 57 -17.15 6.10 -2.40
C ALA A 57 -17.74 6.64 -3.71
N GLY A 58 -18.81 7.44 -3.63
CA GLY A 58 -19.39 8.11 -4.80
C GLY A 58 -18.42 9.09 -5.46
N ALA A 59 -17.70 9.90 -4.68
CA ALA A 59 -16.70 10.83 -5.19
C ALA A 59 -15.51 10.10 -5.85
N ALA A 60 -15.04 9.00 -5.24
CA ALA A 60 -13.98 8.16 -5.79
C ALA A 60 -14.40 7.50 -7.11
N ALA A 61 -15.63 6.97 -7.19
CA ALA A 61 -16.17 6.41 -8.43
C ALA A 61 -16.28 7.47 -9.54
N PHE A 62 -16.68 8.69 -9.18
CA PHE A 62 -16.70 9.80 -10.14
C PHE A 62 -15.29 10.19 -10.63
N ALA A 63 -14.32 10.27 -9.73
CA ALA A 63 -12.93 10.53 -10.07
C ALA A 63 -12.35 9.45 -11.00
N ALA A 64 -12.65 8.18 -10.73
CA ALA A 64 -12.28 7.06 -11.60
C ALA A 64 -12.92 7.20 -12.98
N ALA A 65 -14.21 7.56 -13.06
CA ALA A 65 -14.89 7.78 -14.34
C ALA A 65 -14.29 8.95 -15.15
N ILE A 66 -13.85 10.03 -14.48
CA ILE A 66 -13.12 11.12 -15.13
C ILE A 66 -11.77 10.62 -15.63
N TYR A 67 -11.03 9.88 -14.80
CA TYR A 67 -9.74 9.33 -15.16
C TYR A 67 -9.82 8.42 -16.38
N GLU A 68 -10.77 7.49 -16.42
CA GLU A 68 -11.04 6.66 -17.60
C GLU A 68 -11.36 7.50 -18.85
N ASN A 69 -12.15 8.58 -18.70
CA ASN A 69 -12.43 9.51 -19.79
C ASN A 69 -11.17 10.24 -20.29
N LEU A 70 -10.27 10.63 -19.38
CA LEU A 70 -9.02 11.31 -19.75
C LEU A 70 -8.05 10.35 -20.45
N VAL A 71 -7.96 9.10 -19.98
CA VAL A 71 -7.15 8.05 -20.59
C VAL A 71 -7.67 7.69 -21.99
N THR A 72 -8.97 7.46 -22.14
CA THR A 72 -9.59 7.14 -23.44
C THR A 72 -9.43 8.26 -24.46
N ARG A 73 -9.39 9.52 -24.00
CA ARG A 73 -9.14 10.69 -24.85
C ARG A 73 -7.65 10.92 -25.16
N GLY A 74 -6.74 10.11 -24.63
CA GLY A 74 -5.30 10.26 -24.82
C GLY A 74 -4.69 11.47 -24.10
N LEU A 75 -5.46 12.14 -23.23
CA LEU A 75 -4.98 13.28 -22.44
C LEU A 75 -4.11 12.82 -21.25
N VAL A 76 -4.28 11.57 -20.82
CA VAL A 76 -3.46 10.92 -19.78
C VAL A 76 -2.83 9.68 -20.38
N THR A 77 -1.50 9.67 -20.47
CA THR A 77 -0.74 8.49 -20.85
C THR A 77 -0.56 7.61 -19.61
N VAL A 78 -1.31 6.51 -19.56
CA VAL A 78 -1.01 5.46 -18.58
C VAL A 78 0.32 4.86 -19.01
N ARG A 79 1.40 5.16 -18.27
CA ARG A 79 2.67 4.47 -18.45
C ARG A 79 2.44 3.03 -18.06
N ARG A 80 2.03 2.21 -19.03
CA ARG A 80 1.95 0.76 -18.89
C ARG A 80 3.34 0.37 -18.42
N ARG A 81 3.43 -0.22 -17.22
CA ARG A 81 4.67 -0.85 -16.81
C ARG A 81 4.93 -1.89 -17.90
N ALA A 82 5.94 -1.62 -18.73
CA ALA A 82 6.35 -2.60 -19.70
C ALA A 82 6.63 -3.86 -18.88
N PRO A 83 6.08 -5.03 -19.25
CA PRO A 83 6.67 -6.26 -18.77
C PRO A 83 8.16 -6.11 -19.07
N GLU A 84 8.98 -6.10 -18.02
CA GLU A 84 10.43 -6.16 -18.17
C GLU A 84 10.68 -7.22 -19.24
N PRO A 85 11.37 -6.91 -20.35
CA PRO A 85 11.70 -7.91 -21.34
C PRO A 85 12.24 -9.09 -20.55
N GLU A 86 11.58 -10.25 -20.67
CA GLU A 86 12.14 -11.49 -20.14
C GLU A 86 13.60 -11.48 -20.58
N PRO A 87 14.57 -11.49 -19.65
CA PRO A 87 15.94 -11.26 -20.01
C PRO A 87 16.23 -12.25 -21.13
N ALA A 88 16.54 -11.76 -22.33
CA ALA A 88 17.22 -12.59 -23.31
C ALA A 88 18.30 -13.27 -22.50
N PRO A 89 18.36 -14.63 -22.49
CA PRO A 89 19.19 -15.34 -21.53
C PRO A 89 20.52 -14.65 -21.59
N ALA A 90 20.86 -13.94 -20.50
CA ALA A 90 22.17 -13.36 -20.42
C ALA A 90 23.10 -14.53 -20.73
N PRO A 91 24.22 -14.37 -21.46
CA PRO A 91 25.33 -15.25 -21.12
C PRO A 91 25.35 -15.19 -19.60
N GLY A 92 25.05 -16.32 -18.95
CA GLY A 92 24.69 -16.30 -17.54
C GLY A 92 25.77 -15.53 -16.80
N PRO A 93 25.58 -15.19 -15.52
CA PRO A 93 26.80 -15.15 -14.71
C PRO A 93 27.57 -16.42 -15.13
N THR A 94 28.83 -16.29 -15.52
CA THR A 94 29.78 -17.38 -15.37
C THR A 94 29.76 -17.65 -13.87
N GLY A 95 28.67 -18.27 -13.43
CA GLY A 95 28.42 -18.69 -12.09
C GLY A 95 29.49 -19.72 -11.96
N ALA A 96 30.48 -19.40 -11.14
CA ALA A 96 31.56 -20.29 -10.81
C ALA A 96 30.95 -21.67 -10.73
N SER A 97 31.31 -22.52 -11.68
CA SER A 97 30.71 -23.86 -11.73
C SER A 97 30.97 -24.50 -10.38
N SER A 98 30.13 -25.42 -9.91
CA SER A 98 30.37 -26.07 -8.61
C SER A 98 31.79 -26.63 -8.48
N ALA A 99 32.43 -26.97 -9.60
CA ALA A 99 33.85 -27.33 -9.70
C ALA A 99 34.83 -26.16 -9.46
N GLU A 100 34.55 -24.97 -9.98
CA GLU A 100 35.32 -23.74 -9.73
C GLU A 100 35.20 -23.30 -8.27
N LEU A 101 33.99 -23.33 -7.71
CA LEU A 101 33.74 -23.07 -6.30
C LEU A 101 34.46 -24.08 -5.40
N ALA A 102 34.44 -25.37 -5.75
CA ALA A 102 35.19 -26.41 -5.04
C ALA A 102 36.70 -26.17 -5.11
N THR A 103 37.20 -25.68 -6.26
CA THR A 103 38.62 -25.33 -6.43
C THR A 103 39.01 -24.12 -5.58
N MET A 104 38.15 -23.11 -5.47
CA MET A 104 38.40 -21.94 -4.60
C MET A 104 38.34 -22.27 -3.11
N LEU A 105 37.51 -23.23 -2.71
CA LEU A 105 37.33 -23.62 -1.30
C LEU A 105 38.35 -24.65 -0.82
N ALA A 106 39.02 -25.40 -1.72
CA ALA A 106 40.03 -26.40 -1.38
C ALA A 106 41.13 -25.91 -0.41
N PRO A 107 41.79 -24.75 -0.61
CA PRO A 107 42.83 -24.29 0.31
C PRO A 107 42.30 -23.92 1.70
N LEU A 108 41.05 -23.44 1.80
CA LEU A 108 40.43 -23.11 3.09
C LEU A 108 40.06 -24.38 3.87
N VAL A 109 39.61 -25.43 3.17
CA VAL A 109 39.31 -26.72 3.80
C VAL A 109 40.58 -27.40 4.31
N GLU A 110 41.68 -27.31 3.56
CA GLU A 110 42.97 -27.87 4.00
C GLU A 110 43.52 -27.12 5.22
N ALA A 111 43.46 -25.78 5.20
CA ALA A 111 43.86 -24.96 6.35
C ALA A 111 43.02 -25.27 7.60
N LEU A 112 41.70 -25.49 7.44
CA LEU A 112 40.83 -25.88 8.56
C LEU A 112 41.15 -27.28 9.08
N ARG A 113 41.49 -28.22 8.20
CA ARG A 113 41.89 -29.57 8.59
C ARG A 113 43.19 -29.56 9.40
N GLU A 114 44.16 -28.77 8.98
CA GLU A 114 45.44 -28.61 9.69
C GLU A 114 45.25 -27.97 11.07
N ASP A 115 44.38 -26.97 11.18
CA ASP A 115 44.05 -26.31 12.45
C ASP A 115 43.37 -27.27 13.44
N LEU A 116 42.43 -28.10 12.97
CA LEU A 116 41.78 -29.12 13.79
C LEU A 116 42.74 -30.23 14.23
N THR A 117 43.71 -30.63 13.41
CA THR A 117 44.75 -31.59 13.82
C THR A 117 45.72 -30.99 14.83
N THR A 118 46.09 -29.72 14.66
CA THR A 118 47.00 -29.01 15.57
C THR A 118 46.34 -28.79 16.94
N THR A 119 45.05 -28.44 16.94
CA THR A 119 44.24 -28.26 18.16
C THR A 119 43.99 -29.58 18.90
N ASN A 120 43.71 -30.68 18.18
CA ASN A 120 43.54 -31.99 18.81
C ASN A 120 44.85 -32.60 19.33
N GLY A 121 45.99 -32.24 18.75
CA GLY A 121 47.32 -32.67 19.24
C GLY A 121 47.71 -32.07 20.59
N HIS A 122 47.24 -30.87 20.93
CA HIS A 122 47.51 -30.20 22.21
C HIS A 122 46.60 -30.65 23.37
N ARG A 123 45.61 -31.52 23.11
CA ARG A 123 44.65 -32.02 24.11
C ARG A 123 44.97 -33.44 24.62
N ARG A 124 46.09 -34.03 24.21
CA ARG A 124 46.65 -35.27 24.75
C ARG A 124 47.98 -34.98 25.43
#